data_AF-A0A6V7IQT9-F1
#
_entry.id   AF-A0A6V7IQT9-F1
#
_cell.length_a   1.000
_cell.length_b   1.000
_cell.length_c   1.000
_cell.angle_alpha   90.00
_cell.angle_beta   90.00
_cell.angle_gamma   90.00
#
_symmetry.space_group_name_H-M   'P 1'
#
loop_
_entity.id
_entity.type
_entity.pdbx_description
1 polymer ?
#
loop_
_entity_poly.entity_id
_entity_poly.type
_entity_poly.pdbx_seq_one_letter_code
_entity_poly.pdbx_strand_id
1 'polypeptide(L)'
;DMSRFNRIQRLSINYLVIREISLWKLNKFNNLIELNLSYCEIPRSAIERIQHLKRLEVLQLAQGPTAIFDSQIFAIVCACVNLKFLRLD
;
A
#
# COMPACT_ATOMS: atom_id res chain seq x y z
N ASP A 1 10.91 15.51 5.09
CA ASP A 1 9.49 15.62 5.47
C ASP A 1 8.62 15.26 4.27
N MET A 2 7.76 14.24 4.38
CA MET A 2 6.91 13.75 3.28
C MET A 2 5.66 14.60 3.07
N SER A 3 5.35 15.51 4.00
CA SER A 3 4.21 16.44 3.90
C SER A 3 4.25 17.33 2.65
N ARG A 4 5.46 17.60 2.13
CA ARG A 4 5.69 18.40 0.92
C ARG A 4 5.22 17.72 -0.36
N PHE A 5 5.01 16.40 -0.34
CA PHE A 5 4.54 15.62 -1.47
C PHE A 5 3.02 15.38 -1.43
N ASN A 6 2.26 16.31 -0.86
CA ASN A 6 0.81 16.19 -0.69
C ASN A 6 0.01 16.14 -2.01
N ARG A 7 0.63 16.42 -3.17
CA ARG A 7 -0.03 16.33 -4.48
C ARG A 7 0.13 14.96 -5.15
N ILE A 8 0.93 14.06 -4.58
CA ILE A 8 1.13 12.73 -5.17
C ILE A 8 -0.17 11.94 -5.08
N GLN A 9 -0.66 11.53 -6.24
CA GLN A 9 -1.83 10.66 -6.40
C GLN A 9 -1.46 9.24 -6.81
N ARG A 10 -0.30 9.06 -7.44
CA ARG A 10 0.16 7.77 -7.93
C ARG A 10 1.59 7.55 -7.49
N LEU A 11 1.85 6.44 -6.80
CA LEU A 11 3.17 6.07 -6.30
C LEU A 11 3.47 4.63 -6.70
N SER A 12 4.56 4.45 -7.43
CA SER A 12 5.10 3.12 -7.78
C SER A 12 6.50 3.01 -7.19
N ILE A 13 6.70 2.03 -6.31
CA ILE A 13 8.00 1.76 -5.67
C ILE A 13 8.31 0.26 -5.69
N ASN A 14 8.17 -0.33 -6.88
CA ASN A 14 8.38 -1.75 -7.17
C ASN A 14 9.85 -2.19 -7.00
N TYR A 15 10.05 -3.48 -6.72
CA TYR A 15 11.37 -4.13 -6.55
C TYR A 15 12.23 -3.59 -5.41
N LEU A 16 11.61 -3.21 -4.28
CA LEU A 16 12.32 -2.72 -3.10
C LEU A 16 12.13 -3.62 -1.88
N VAL A 17 13.12 -3.62 -0.99
CA VAL A 17 12.96 -4.15 0.37
C VAL A 17 12.35 -3.05 1.24
N ILE A 18 11.07 -3.21 1.58
CA ILE A 18 10.31 -2.22 2.33
C ILE A 18 10.32 -2.60 3.81
N ARG A 19 11.01 -1.81 4.64
CA ARG A 19 10.96 -1.98 6.10
C ARG A 19 9.63 -1.45 6.66
N GLU A 20 9.22 -1.94 7.83
CA GLU A 20 8.00 -1.46 8.51
C GLU A 20 8.04 0.06 8.74
N ILE A 21 9.21 0.57 9.11
CA ILE A 21 9.51 2.01 9.26
C ILE A 21 9.61 2.76 7.91
N SER A 22 9.25 2.16 6.80
CA SER A 22 9.08 2.88 5.53
C SER A 22 7.58 3.08 5.22
N LEU A 23 6.73 2.09 5.56
CA LEU A 23 5.29 2.15 5.30
C LEU A 23 4.51 3.06 6.26
N TRP A 24 4.99 3.30 7.49
CA TRP A 24 4.37 4.33 8.36
C TRP A 24 4.36 5.71 7.72
N LYS A 25 5.31 6.02 6.82
CA LYS A 25 5.34 7.31 6.12
C LYS A 25 4.33 7.40 4.98
N LEU A 26 3.77 6.27 4.52
CA LEU A 26 2.73 6.30 3.48
C LEU A 26 1.46 7.00 3.96
N ASN A 27 1.19 7.01 5.27
CA ASN A 27 0.06 7.75 5.85
C ASN A 27 0.13 9.27 5.62
N LYS A 28 1.26 9.79 5.13
CA LYS A 28 1.40 11.21 4.77
C LYS A 28 0.91 11.49 3.34
N PHE A 29 0.74 10.47 2.50
CA PHE A 29 0.18 10.60 1.15
C PHE A 29 -1.35 10.53 1.18
N ASN A 30 -1.99 11.50 1.83
CA ASN A 30 -3.44 11.53 2.01
C ASN A 30 -4.24 11.63 0.69
N ASN A 31 -3.58 11.97 -0.41
CA ASN A 31 -4.18 12.10 -1.74
C ASN A 31 -3.87 10.93 -2.67
N LEU A 32 -3.26 9.85 -2.16
CA LEU A 32 -2.90 8.71 -2.97
C LEU A 32 -4.15 7.94 -3.44
N ILE A 33 -4.22 7.75 -4.76
CA ILE A 33 -5.28 7.06 -5.50
C ILE A 33 -4.74 5.70 -5.99
N GLU A 34 -3.48 5.64 -6.40
CA GLU A 34 -2.85 4.42 -6.91
C GLU A 34 -1.53 4.15 -6.18
N LEU A 35 -1.39 2.92 -5.69
CA LEU A 35 -0.19 2.42 -5.03
C LEU A 35 0.24 1.11 -5.67
N ASN A 36 1.46 1.08 -6.17
CA ASN A 36 2.10 -0.13 -6.67
C ASN A 36 3.32 -0.47 -5.82
N LEU A 37 3.21 -1.60 -5.11
CA LEU A 37 4.28 -2.22 -4.32
C LEU A 37 4.63 -3.61 -4.84
N SER A 38 4.40 -3.87 -6.13
CA SER A 38 4.70 -5.15 -6.73
C SER A 38 6.20 -5.46 -6.62
N TYR A 39 6.52 -6.73 -6.41
CA TYR A 39 7.89 -7.24 -6.23
C TYR A 39 8.62 -6.67 -5.01
N CYS A 40 7.88 -6.15 -4.03
CA CYS A 40 8.46 -5.68 -2.79
C CYS A 40 8.45 -6.77 -1.72
N GLU A 41 9.54 -6.83 -0.95
CA GLU A 41 9.56 -7.54 0.33
C GLU A 41 8.92 -6.62 1.38
N ILE A 42 7.73 -6.98 1.85
CA ILE A 42 6.93 -6.16 2.77
C ILE A 42 6.61 -7.00 4.00
N PRO A 43 7.09 -6.64 5.20
CA PRO A 43 6.68 -7.29 6.44
C PRO A 43 5.16 -7.27 6.58
N ARG A 44 4.61 -8.39 7.06
CA ARG A 44 3.17 -8.55 7.28
C ARG A 44 2.57 -7.41 8.13
N SER A 45 3.24 -7.04 9.22
CA SER A 45 2.81 -5.92 10.08
C SER A 45 2.71 -4.59 9.32
N ALA A 46 3.51 -4.44 8.27
CA ALA A 46 3.59 -3.22 7.51
C ALA A 46 2.50 -3.12 6.43
N ILE A 47 2.03 -4.25 5.86
CA ILE A 47 0.99 -4.25 4.82
C ILE A 47 -0.34 -3.70 5.35
N GLU A 48 -0.63 -3.93 6.63
CA GLU A 48 -1.83 -3.42 7.30
C GLU A 48 -1.85 -1.89 7.32
N ARG A 49 -0.71 -1.20 7.16
CA ARG A 49 -0.66 0.27 7.13
C ARG A 49 -1.33 0.87 5.89
N ILE A 50 -1.53 0.08 4.83
CA ILE A 50 -2.26 0.50 3.63
C ILE A 50 -3.70 0.92 3.97
N GLN A 51 -4.27 0.37 5.05
CA GLN A 51 -5.62 0.69 5.53
C GLN A 51 -5.87 2.18 5.82
N HIS A 52 -4.81 2.98 5.99
CA HIS A 52 -4.90 4.42 6.23
C HIS A 52 -5.08 5.25 4.94
N LEU A 53 -4.88 4.65 3.77
CA LEU A 53 -5.01 5.32 2.47
C LEU A 53 -6.48 5.32 2.02
N LYS A 54 -7.30 6.18 2.64
CA LYS A 54 -8.75 6.20 2.45
C LYS A 54 -9.22 6.60 1.05
N ARG A 55 -8.34 7.22 0.25
CA ARG A 55 -8.60 7.62 -1.14
C ARG A 55 -8.08 6.60 -2.16
N LEU A 56 -7.48 5.51 -1.71
CA LEU A 56 -6.89 4.53 -2.60
C LEU A 56 -7.98 3.82 -3.41
N GLU A 57 -7.84 3.87 -4.73
CA GLU A 57 -8.72 3.21 -5.70
C GLU A 57 -8.04 2.00 -6.33
N VAL A 58 -6.71 2.02 -6.44
CA VAL A 58 -5.92 0.96 -7.07
C VAL A 58 -4.77 0.55 -6.16
N LEU A 59 -4.70 -0.74 -5.85
CA LEU A 59 -3.61 -1.34 -5.10
C LEU A 59 -3.03 -2.54 -5.87
N GLN A 60 -1.72 -2.53 -6.07
CA GLN A 60 -0.99 -3.64 -6.67
C GLN A 60 0.07 -4.16 -5.68
N LEU A 61 -0.05 -5.44 -5.33
CA LEU A 61 0.81 -6.15 -4.37
C LEU A 61 1.42 -7.43 -5.00
N ALA A 62 1.57 -7.44 -6.33
CA ALA A 62 1.99 -8.61 -7.10
C ALA A 62 3.40 -9.10 -6.72
N GLN A 63 3.61 -10.42 -6.66
CA GLN A 63 4.93 -11.10 -6.66
C GLN A 63 6.01 -10.64 -5.64
N GLY A 64 5.67 -10.45 -4.36
CA GLY A 64 6.67 -10.30 -3.28
C GLY A 64 7.12 -11.64 -2.67
N PRO A 65 8.31 -11.72 -2.04
CA PRO A 65 8.74 -12.92 -1.29
C PRO A 65 7.92 -13.14 -0.01
N THR A 66 7.11 -12.16 0.42
CA THR A 66 6.29 -12.26 1.62
C THR A 66 4.89 -12.76 1.30
N ALA A 67 4.47 -13.84 1.97
CA ALA A 67 3.13 -14.36 1.88
C ALA A 67 2.10 -13.37 2.45
N ILE A 68 1.07 -13.05 1.66
CA ILE A 68 -0.10 -12.26 2.07
C ILE A 68 -1.24 -13.22 2.39
N PHE A 69 -1.89 -13.00 3.53
CA PHE A 69 -2.98 -13.82 4.04
C PHE A 69 -4.30 -13.10 3.82
N ASP A 70 -5.36 -13.88 3.71
CA ASP A 70 -6.74 -13.42 3.59
C ASP A 70 -7.11 -12.34 4.63
N SER A 71 -6.71 -12.52 5.89
CA SER A 71 -6.93 -11.55 6.96
C SER A 71 -6.40 -10.14 6.66
N GLN A 72 -5.23 -10.02 6.01
CA GLN A 72 -4.71 -8.70 5.59
C GLN A 72 -5.49 -8.13 4.42
N ILE A 73 -5.89 -8.98 3.47
CA ILE A 73 -6.74 -8.56 2.36
C ILE A 73 -8.09 -8.05 2.86
N PHE A 74 -8.73 -8.77 3.79
CA PHE A 74 -9.97 -8.33 4.43
C PHE A 74 -9.78 -6.99 5.14
N ALA A 75 -8.71 -6.82 5.92
CA ALA A 75 -8.43 -5.55 6.58
C ALA A 75 -8.29 -4.39 5.59
N ILE A 76 -7.56 -4.59 4.48
CA ILE A 76 -7.38 -3.57 3.43
C ILE A 76 -8.72 -3.26 2.75
N VAL A 77 -9.46 -4.27 2.31
CA VAL A 77 -10.73 -4.09 1.59
C VAL A 77 -11.78 -3.41 2.47
N CYS A 78 -11.88 -3.79 3.75
CA CYS A 78 -12.80 -3.14 4.70
C CYS A 78 -12.43 -1.68 4.97
N ALA A 79 -11.14 -1.34 4.97
CA ALA A 79 -10.67 -0.02 5.35
C ALA A 79 -10.53 0.96 4.17
N CYS A 80 -10.13 0.48 2.99
CA CYS A 80 -9.99 1.23 1.75
C CYS A 80 -11.30 1.19 0.98
N VAL A 81 -12.32 1.88 1.50
CA VAL A 81 -13.70 1.86 0.99
C VAL A 81 -13.87 2.33 -0.47
N ASN A 82 -12.86 3.01 -1.03
CA ASN A 82 -12.85 3.46 -2.42
C ASN A 82 -12.10 2.52 -3.37
N LEU A 83 -11.59 1.38 -2.87
CA LEU A 83 -10.78 0.45 -3.66
C LEU A 83 -11.64 -0.16 -4.78
N LYS A 84 -11.23 0.06 -6.03
CA LYS A 84 -11.87 -0.45 -7.25
C LYS A 84 -11.10 -1.62 -7.84
N PHE A 85 -9.77 -1.60 -7.70
CA PHE A 85 -8.89 -2.64 -8.24
C PHE A 85 -7.88 -3.07 -7.18
N LEU A 86 -7.86 -4.38 -6.92
CA LEU A 86 -6.86 -5.05 -6.10
C LEU A 86 -6.18 -6.14 -6.95
N ARG A 87 -4.88 -6.01 -7.15
CA ARG A 87 -4.08 -6.97 -7.92
C ARG A 87 -3.09 -7.70 -7.02
N LEU A 88 -3.16 -9.04 -7.04
CA LEU A 88 -2.38 -9.96 -6.20
C LEU A 88 -1.63 -11.04 -7.02
N ASP A 89 -1.70 -11.00 -8.36
CA ASP A 89 -1.16 -12.01 -9.28
C ASP A 89 0.37 -11.92 -9.47
#